data_AF-X1UVY9-F1
#
_entry.id   AF-X1UVY9-F1
#
_cell.length_a   1.000
_cell.length_b   1.000
_cell.length_c   1.000
_cell.angle_alpha   90.00
_cell.angle_beta   90.00
_cell.angle_gamma   90.00
#
_symmetry.space_group_name_H-M   'P 1'
#
loop_
_entity.id
_entity.type
_entity.pdbx_description
1 polymer ?
#
loop_
_entity_poly.entity_id
_entity_poly.type
_entity_poly.pdbx_seq_one_letter_code
_entity_poly.pdbx_strand_id
1 'polypeptide(L)'
;NISATGNPLGEPPENRTIWAKDLDIKEYTEGTEWLYFTGCMAAYDPKLQRIPQAIVNLLKKAQVDFGILGNRETCSGESVRKAGDEQLFRTLAQTNIDTFKELGVKKIVT
;
A
#
# COMPACT_ATOMS: atom_id res chain seq x y z
N ASN A 1 10.35 3.18 -14.26
CA ASN A 1 9.43 2.20 -13.60
C ASN A 1 8.30 2.88 -12.86
N ILE A 2 8.57 3.69 -11.83
CA ILE A 2 7.51 4.30 -11.00
C ILE A 2 6.52 5.12 -11.81
N SER A 3 6.98 5.94 -12.77
CA SER A 3 6.09 6.72 -13.65
C SER A 3 5.16 5.87 -14.54
N ALA A 4 5.56 4.64 -14.87
CA ALA A 4 4.80 3.77 -15.77
C ALA A 4 3.91 2.74 -15.04
N THR A 5 4.38 2.25 -13.89
CA THR A 5 3.77 1.10 -13.18
C THR A 5 3.37 1.43 -11.74
N GLY A 6 3.64 2.65 -11.28
CA GLY A 6 3.36 3.06 -9.90
C GLY A 6 4.22 2.35 -8.85
N ASN A 7 5.26 1.60 -9.23
CA ASN A 7 6.16 0.92 -8.32
C ASN A 7 7.62 0.90 -8.82
N PRO A 8 8.61 0.79 -7.91
CA PRO A 8 10.02 0.90 -8.26
C PRO A 8 10.53 -0.30 -9.07
N LEU A 9 9.95 -1.49 -8.86
CA LEU A 9 10.42 -2.72 -9.48
C LEU A 9 9.89 -2.93 -10.91
N GLY A 10 8.91 -2.12 -11.35
CA GLY A 10 8.32 -2.26 -12.69
C GLY A 10 7.37 -3.45 -12.80
N GLU A 11 6.95 -4.01 -11.67
CA GLU A 11 6.04 -5.15 -11.62
C GLU A 11 4.62 -4.75 -12.04
N PRO A 12 3.85 -5.68 -12.62
CA PRO A 12 2.43 -5.46 -12.90
C PRO A 12 1.63 -5.12 -11.62
N PRO A 13 0.68 -4.18 -11.65
CA PRO A 13 -0.14 -3.80 -10.48
C PRO A 13 -0.84 -4.98 -9.79
N GLU A 14 -1.25 -5.99 -10.55
CA GLU A 14 -1.88 -7.22 -10.06
C GLU A 14 -0.99 -8.06 -9.14
N ASN A 15 0.33 -7.88 -9.20
CA ASN A 15 1.27 -8.59 -8.34
C ASN A 15 1.34 -8.02 -6.92
N ARG A 16 0.74 -6.85 -6.67
CA ARG A 16 0.87 -6.12 -5.40
C ARG A 16 0.42 -6.92 -4.17
N THR A 17 -0.62 -7.75 -4.32
CA THR A 17 -1.22 -8.51 -3.22
C THR A 17 -0.78 -9.96 -3.15
N ILE A 18 0.20 -10.39 -3.96
CA ILE A 18 0.69 -11.78 -3.96
C ILE A 18 1.16 -12.21 -2.57
N TRP A 19 1.83 -11.32 -1.83
CA TRP A 19 2.33 -11.60 -0.48
C TRP A 19 1.23 -11.87 0.55
N ALA A 20 -0.01 -11.42 0.28
CA ALA A 20 -1.15 -11.45 1.18
C ALA A 20 -2.09 -12.65 0.95
N LYS A 21 -1.88 -13.45 -0.11
CA LYS A 21 -2.81 -14.51 -0.56
C LYS A 21 -3.23 -15.48 0.54
N ASP A 22 -2.27 -15.91 1.38
CA ASP A 22 -2.51 -16.91 2.42
C ASP A 22 -2.89 -16.29 3.78
N LEU A 23 -3.01 -14.96 3.84
CA LEU A 23 -3.24 -14.23 5.07
C LEU A 23 -4.69 -13.82 5.27
N ASP A 24 -5.62 -14.14 4.37
CA ASP A 24 -7.05 -13.80 4.49
C ASP A 24 -7.28 -12.35 4.95
N ILE A 25 -6.69 -11.41 4.21
CA ILE A 25 -6.78 -9.97 4.49
C ILE A 25 -7.93 -9.39 3.68
N LYS A 26 -8.78 -8.60 4.33
CA LYS A 26 -9.87 -7.91 3.66
C LYS A 26 -9.36 -6.65 2.97
N GLU A 27 -9.98 -6.30 1.85
CA GLU A 27 -9.84 -4.95 1.32
C GLU A 27 -10.47 -3.94 2.28
N TYR A 28 -9.88 -2.75 2.35
CA TYR A 28 -10.46 -1.64 3.11
C TYR A 28 -11.77 -1.19 2.47
N THR A 29 -12.81 -1.10 3.29
CA THR A 29 -14.13 -0.58 2.91
C THR A 29 -14.56 0.51 3.88
N GLU A 30 -15.60 1.27 3.51
CA GLU A 30 -16.23 2.19 4.45
C GLU A 30 -16.72 1.41 5.69
N GLY A 31 -16.31 1.87 6.87
CA GLY A 31 -16.58 1.20 8.15
C GLY A 31 -15.40 0.39 8.73
N THR A 32 -14.37 0.07 7.95
CA THR A 32 -13.13 -0.51 8.47
C THR A 32 -12.39 0.51 9.34
N GLU A 33 -11.91 0.12 10.52
CA GLU A 33 -11.28 1.08 11.45
C GLU A 33 -9.91 1.59 10.95
N TRP A 34 -9.04 0.69 10.48
CA TRP A 34 -7.67 1.02 10.08
C TRP A 34 -7.38 0.63 8.63
N LEU A 35 -6.76 1.54 7.89
CA LEU A 35 -6.07 1.20 6.66
C LEU A 35 -4.62 0.82 6.97
N TYR A 36 -4.21 -0.39 6.60
CA TYR A 36 -2.79 -0.74 6.52
C TYR A 36 -2.25 -0.39 5.13
N PHE A 37 -1.47 0.69 5.05
CA PHE A 37 -0.79 1.13 3.83
C PHE A 37 0.56 0.41 3.73
N THR A 38 0.68 -0.53 2.79
CA THR A 38 1.81 -1.48 2.77
C THR A 38 3.10 -0.85 2.23
N GLY A 39 2.97 0.07 1.29
CA GLY A 39 4.09 0.66 0.58
C GLY A 39 4.60 -0.23 -0.55
N CYS A 40 5.22 0.42 -1.54
CA CYS A 40 5.62 -0.21 -2.81
C CYS A 40 6.73 -1.25 -2.65
N MET A 41 7.80 -0.97 -1.89
CA MET A 41 8.90 -1.93 -1.74
C MET A 41 8.47 -3.20 -1.01
N ALA A 42 7.74 -3.07 0.10
CA ALA A 42 7.28 -4.21 0.90
C ALA A 42 6.25 -5.08 0.16
N ALA A 43 5.44 -4.48 -0.70
CA ALA A 43 4.46 -5.22 -1.50
C ALA A 43 5.11 -6.06 -2.61
N TYR A 44 6.13 -5.53 -3.29
CA TYR A 44 6.70 -6.18 -4.50
C TYR A 44 8.02 -6.92 -4.27
N ASP A 45 8.90 -6.50 -3.35
CA ASP A 45 10.18 -7.18 -3.14
C ASP A 45 10.01 -8.46 -2.28
N PRO A 46 10.24 -9.67 -2.83
CA PRO A 46 10.06 -10.91 -2.07
C PRO A 46 10.92 -10.99 -0.80
N LYS A 47 12.06 -10.29 -0.75
CA LYS A 47 12.92 -10.24 0.44
C LYS A 47 12.31 -9.41 1.57
N LEU A 48 11.43 -8.47 1.22
CA LEU A 48 10.77 -7.56 2.16
C LEU A 48 9.36 -8.02 2.54
N GLN A 49 8.71 -8.87 1.74
CA GLN A 49 7.34 -9.35 1.98
C GLN A 49 7.11 -10.02 3.35
N ARG A 50 8.16 -10.56 3.99
CA ARG A 50 8.07 -11.05 5.37
C ARG A 50 7.64 -9.97 6.39
N ILE A 51 7.92 -8.70 6.11
CA ILE A 51 7.61 -7.56 6.97
C ILE A 51 6.09 -7.30 7.01
N PRO A 52 5.41 -7.03 5.88
CA PRO A 52 3.96 -6.79 5.89
C PRO A 52 3.19 -8.03 6.37
N GLN A 53 3.68 -9.24 6.08
CA GLN A 53 3.12 -10.48 6.64
C GLN A 53 3.20 -10.52 8.17
N ALA A 54 4.32 -10.11 8.76
CA ALA A 54 4.48 -10.04 10.21
C ALA A 54 3.55 -8.97 10.84
N ILE A 55 3.43 -7.79 10.21
CA ILE A 55 2.53 -6.73 10.67
C ILE A 55 1.08 -7.22 10.66
N VAL A 56 0.63 -7.84 9.57
CA VAL A 56 -0.71 -8.42 9.46
C VAL A 56 -0.97 -9.44 10.56
N ASN A 57 -0.02 -10.34 10.81
CA ASN A 57 -0.14 -11.33 11.87
C ASN A 57 -0.25 -10.68 13.26
N LEU A 58 0.47 -9.59 13.50
CA LEU A 58 0.38 -8.83 14.75
C LEU A 58 -0.98 -8.14 14.89
N LEU A 59 -1.46 -7.46 13.85
CA LEU A 59 -2.77 -6.80 13.84
C LEU A 59 -3.91 -7.80 14.06
N LYS A 60 -3.85 -8.97 13.40
CA LYS A 60 -4.82 -10.06 13.61
C LYS A 60 -4.79 -10.59 15.04
N LYS A 61 -3.60 -10.82 15.61
CA LYS A 61 -3.46 -11.25 17.02
C LYS A 61 -3.99 -10.20 18.01
N ALA A 62 -3.81 -8.93 17.69
CA ALA A 62 -4.32 -7.82 18.46
C ALA A 62 -5.83 -7.55 18.23
N GLN A 63 -6.49 -8.33 17.36
CA GLN A 63 -7.91 -8.19 17.01
C GLN A 63 -8.25 -6.79 16.49
N VAL A 64 -7.31 -6.15 15.80
CA VAL A 64 -7.54 -4.85 15.15
C VAL A 64 -8.41 -5.08 13.91
N ASP A 65 -9.43 -4.25 13.73
CA ASP A 65 -10.17 -4.19 12.47
C ASP A 65 -9.39 -3.37 11.45
N PHE A 66 -8.87 -4.04 10.42
CA PHE A 66 -8.06 -3.39 9.39
C PHE A 66 -8.31 -3.99 8.01
N GLY A 67 -7.99 -3.19 6.99
CA GLY A 67 -8.00 -3.60 5.60
C GLY A 67 -6.80 -3.03 4.84
N ILE A 68 -6.58 -3.53 3.62
CA ILE A 68 -5.57 -3.01 2.69
C ILE A 68 -6.24 -2.43 1.45
N LEU A 69 -5.57 -1.52 0.75
CA LEU A 69 -6.07 -0.96 -0.52
C LEU A 69 -6.02 -1.94 -1.69
N GLY A 70 -5.28 -3.04 -1.56
CA GLY A 70 -5.02 -3.97 -2.65
C GLY A 70 -4.36 -3.25 -3.83
N ASN A 71 -4.84 -3.50 -5.05
CA ASN A 71 -4.27 -2.94 -6.28
C ASN A 71 -4.53 -1.43 -6.46
N ARG A 72 -5.36 -0.82 -5.59
CA ARG A 72 -5.63 0.62 -5.62
C ARG A 72 -4.50 1.47 -5.01
N GLU A 73 -3.59 0.84 -4.28
CA GLU A 73 -2.44 1.54 -3.70
C GLU A 73 -1.33 1.77 -4.74
N THR A 74 -0.83 3.01 -4.80
CA THR A 74 0.37 3.35 -5.56
C THR A 74 1.53 3.70 -4.62
N CYS A 75 2.77 3.71 -5.13
CA CYS A 75 3.95 4.04 -4.33
C CYS A 75 3.82 5.44 -3.69
N SER A 76 4.37 5.61 -2.49
CA SER A 76 4.35 6.89 -1.77
C SER A 76 5.17 7.99 -2.44
N GLY A 77 6.04 7.63 -3.39
CA GLY A 77 6.85 8.57 -4.17
C GLY A 77 8.08 9.13 -3.43
N GLU A 78 8.45 8.59 -2.27
CA GLU A 78 9.62 9.05 -1.49
C GLU A 78 10.91 9.07 -2.33
N SER A 79 11.19 7.99 -3.06
CA SER A 79 12.41 7.83 -3.85
C SER A 79 12.50 8.82 -5.01
N VAL A 80 11.40 9.05 -5.73
CA VAL A 80 11.36 10.02 -6.85
C VAL A 80 11.43 11.44 -6.35
N ARG A 81 10.82 11.74 -5.20
CA ARG A 81 10.95 13.05 -4.54
C ARG A 81 12.40 13.33 -4.16
N LYS A 82 13.08 12.35 -3.55
CA LYS A 82 14.52 12.45 -3.19
C LYS A 82 15.40 12.61 -4.42
N ALA A 83 15.01 12.04 -5.56
CA ALA A 83 15.69 12.21 -6.84
C ALA A 83 15.40 13.56 -7.53
N GLY A 84 14.54 14.42 -6.95
CA GLY A 84 14.20 15.75 -7.46
C GLY A 84 12.97 15.80 -8.36
N ASP A 85 12.29 14.68 -8.60
CA ASP A 85 11.07 14.64 -9.41
C ASP A 85 9.83 14.94 -8.56
N GLU A 86 9.70 16.23 -8.22
CA GLU A 86 8.61 16.74 -7.38
C GLU A 86 7.24 16.64 -8.09
N GLN A 87 7.20 16.70 -9.42
CA GLN A 87 5.95 16.59 -10.18
C GLN A 87 5.39 15.17 -10.07
N LEU A 88 6.21 14.15 -10.31
CA LEU A 88 5.78 12.76 -10.18
C LEU A 88 5.40 12.43 -8.74
N PHE A 89 6.16 12.92 -7.75
CA PHE A 89 5.79 12.79 -6.34
C PHE A 89 4.39 13.34 -6.06
N ARG A 90 4.07 14.55 -6.54
CA ARG A 90 2.76 15.17 -6.35
C ARG A 90 1.65 14.34 -6.99
N THR A 91 1.86 13.82 -8.19
CA THR A 91 0.89 12.94 -8.85
C THR A 91 0.62 11.68 -8.02
N LEU A 92 1.68 10.97 -7.59
CA LEU A 92 1.54 9.74 -6.79
C LEU A 92 0.87 10.00 -5.44
N ALA A 93 1.26 11.08 -4.76
CA ALA A 93 0.67 11.48 -3.49
C ALA A 93 -0.82 11.82 -3.67
N GLN A 94 -1.17 12.58 -4.71
CA GLN A 94 -2.56 12.95 -4.99
C GLN A 94 -3.43 11.73 -5.29
N THR A 95 -2.94 10.78 -6.09
CA THR A 95 -3.66 9.52 -6.36
C THR A 95 -4.00 8.78 -5.07
N ASN A 96 -3.04 8.60 -4.16
CA ASN A 96 -3.29 7.96 -2.87
C ASN A 96 -4.29 8.77 -2.01
N ILE A 97 -4.14 10.10 -1.96
CA ILE A 97 -5.06 10.99 -1.23
C ILE A 97 -6.49 10.86 -1.76
N ASP A 98 -6.67 10.79 -3.07
CA ASP A 98 -7.99 10.67 -3.69
C ASP A 98 -8.61 9.31 -3.36
N THR A 99 -7.83 8.22 -3.42
CA THR A 99 -8.28 6.89 -2.97
C THR A 99 -8.67 6.88 -1.48
N PHE A 100 -7.89 7.53 -0.62
CA PHE A 100 -8.21 7.62 0.81
C PHE A 100 -9.51 8.39 1.05
N LYS A 101 -9.73 9.48 0.32
CA LYS A 101 -10.97 10.27 0.41
C LYS A 101 -12.18 9.50 -0.09
N GLU A 102 -12.07 8.84 -1.24
CA GLU A 102 -13.12 8.00 -1.83
C GLU A 102 -13.57 6.91 -0.86
N LEU A 103 -12.62 6.25 -0.20
CA LEU A 103 -12.89 5.18 0.77
C LEU A 103 -13.25 5.68 2.18
N GLY A 104 -13.23 6.99 2.41
CA GLY A 104 -13.51 7.56 3.72
C GLY A 104 -12.49 7.20 4.80
N VAL A 105 -11.23 6.93 4.43
CA VAL A 105 -10.15 6.52 5.35
C VAL A 105 -9.95 7.56 6.44
N LYS A 106 -9.98 7.12 7.71
CA LYS A 106 -9.78 7.99 8.89
C LYS A 106 -8.50 7.71 9.65
N LYS A 107 -8.03 6.46 9.66
CA LYS A 107 -6.81 6.04 10.36
C LYS A 107 -5.96 5.21 9.44
N ILE A 108 -4.66 5.48 9.44
CA ILE A 108 -3.67 4.79 8.61
C ILE A 108 -2.53 4.32 9.50
N VAL A 109 -2.10 3.07 9.28
CA VAL A 109 -0.84 2.52 9.78
C VAL A 109 0.00 2.09 8.58
N THR A 110 1.31 2.34 8.60
CA THR A 110 2.25 2.02 7.51
C THR A 110 3.51 1.39 8.04
#